data_AF-A0A259DA61-F1
#
_entry.id   AF-A0A259DA61-F1
#
_cell.length_a   1.000
_cell.length_b   1.000
_cell.length_c   1.000
_cell.angle_alpha   90.00
_cell.angle_beta   90.00
_cell.angle_gamma   90.00
#
_symmetry.space_group_name_H-M   'P 1'
#
loop_
_entity.id
_entity.type
_entity.pdbx_description
1 polymer ?
#
loop_
_entity_poly.entity_id
_entity_poly.type
_entity_poly.pdbx_seq_one_letter_code
_entity_poly.pdbx_strand_id
1 'polypeptide(L)' 'AAKYPEQQKMLAEIIAKGGTVIMCPLCLKHYGFTEADLLPGIKMGGAKVTSEALFKDNTKTMTW' A
#
# COMPACT_ATOMS: atom_id res chain seq x y z
N ALA A 1 -16.74 0.39 -1.40
CA ALA A 1 -15.60 1.09 -2.02
C ALA A 1 -15.87 2.55 -2.44
N ALA A 2 -16.98 3.23 -2.06
CA ALA A 2 -17.32 4.55 -2.64
C ALA A 2 -17.04 5.78 -1.74
N LYS A 3 -16.36 5.63 -0.60
CA LYS A 3 -16.20 6.71 0.40
C LYS A 3 -15.11 7.73 0.04
N TYR A 4 -14.10 7.31 -0.74
CA TYR A 4 -12.89 8.10 -1.05
C TYR A 4 -12.43 7.87 -2.50
N PRO A 5 -13.24 8.26 -3.50
CA PRO A 5 -13.00 7.92 -4.90
C PRO A 5 -11.70 8.50 -5.46
N GLU A 6 -11.38 9.75 -5.11
CA GLU A 6 -10.16 10.42 -5.60
C GLU A 6 -8.89 9.78 -5.04
N GLN A 7 -8.90 9.38 -3.76
CA GLN A 7 -7.78 8.70 -3.12
C GLN A 7 -7.55 7.32 -3.73
N GLN A 8 -8.62 6.58 -4.00
CA GLN A 8 -8.52 5.27 -4.65
C GLN A 8 -8.00 5.37 -6.09
N LYS A 9 -8.45 6.39 -6.82
CA LYS A 9 -7.93 6.71 -8.16
C LYS A 9 -6.43 7.04 -8.12
N MET A 10 -6.01 7.89 -7.19
CA MET A 10 -4.59 8.23 -7.01
C MET A 10 -3.73 6.98 -6.73
N LEU A 11 -4.18 6.09 -5.84
CA LEU A 11 -3.48 4.84 -5.55
C LEU A 11 -3.40 3.93 -6.79
N ALA A 12 -4.49 3.81 -7.55
CA ALA A 12 -4.50 3.02 -8.78
C ALA A 12 -3.53 3.60 -9.84
N GLU A 13 -3.46 4.92 -9.98
CA GLU A 13 -2.51 5.58 -10.89
C GLU A 13 -1.04 5.38 -10.47
N ILE A 14 -0.74 5.41 -9.16
CA ILE A 14 0.59 5.09 -8.64
C ILE A 14 0.98 3.66 -9.03
N ILE A 15 0.08 2.70 -8.83
CA ILE A 15 0.29 1.29 -9.19
C ILE A 15 0.52 1.16 -10.70
N ALA A 16 -0.32 1.80 -11.52
CA ALA A 16 -0.22 1.75 -12.99
C ALA A 16 1.11 2.34 -13.51
N LYS A 17 1.68 3.33 -12.81
CA LYS A 17 2.99 3.94 -13.14
C LYS A 17 4.19 3.15 -12.60
N GLY A 18 3.97 1.96 -12.02
CA GLY A 18 5.02 1.09 -11.48
C GLY A 18 5.38 1.37 -10.01
N GLY A 19 4.65 2.27 -9.33
CA GLY A 19 4.75 2.46 -7.90
C GLY A 19 4.26 1.23 -7.13
N THR A 20 4.90 0.92 -6.02
CA THR A 20 4.47 -0.18 -5.14
C THR A 20 3.69 0.38 -3.96
N VAL A 21 2.45 -0.06 -3.78
CA VAL A 21 1.63 0.26 -2.61
C VAL A 21 1.60 -0.95 -1.69
N ILE A 22 2.00 -0.76 -0.42
CA ILE A 22 2.12 -1.83 0.58
C ILE A 22 1.13 -1.57 1.71
N MET A 23 0.28 -2.53 2.03
CA MET A 23 -0.71 -2.44 3.11
C MET A 23 -0.26 -3.21 4.35
N CYS A 24 -0.31 -2.58 5.52
CA CYS A 24 0.00 -3.25 6.78
C CYS A 24 -1.09 -4.28 7.15
N PRO A 25 -0.76 -5.59 7.26
CA PRO A 25 -1.76 -6.62 7.57
C PRO A 25 -2.42 -6.41 8.94
N LEU A 26 -1.66 -5.94 9.94
CA LEU A 26 -2.18 -5.71 11.28
C LEU A 26 -3.15 -4.53 11.31
N CYS A 27 -2.86 -3.46 10.58
CA CYS A 27 -3.78 -2.33 10.45
C CYS A 27 -5.07 -2.76 9.75
N LEU A 28 -4.96 -3.54 8.67
CA LEU A 28 -6.13 -4.01 7.92
C LEU A 28 -7.06 -4.84 8.80
N LYS A 29 -6.50 -5.79 9.56
CA LYS A 29 -7.23 -6.58 10.54
C LYS A 29 -7.83 -5.71 11.65
N HIS A 30 -7.06 -4.74 12.17
CA HIS A 30 -7.52 -3.85 13.23
C HIS A 30 -8.76 -3.04 12.81
N TYR A 31 -8.79 -2.59 11.56
CA TYR A 31 -9.93 -1.86 10.99
C TYR A 31 -11.04 -2.78 10.42
N GLY A 32 -10.93 -4.10 10.58
CA GLY A 32 -11.96 -5.06 10.16
C GLY A 32 -12.04 -5.30 8.66
N PHE A 33 -10.99 -4.96 7.90
CA PHE A 33 -10.91 -5.21 6.47
C PHE A 33 -10.12 -6.48 6.16
N THR A 34 -10.32 -6.97 4.94
CA THR A 34 -9.60 -8.10 4.37
C THR A 34 -8.86 -7.68 3.10
N GLU A 35 -7.98 -8.54 2.61
CA GLU A 35 -7.27 -8.29 1.35
C GLU A 35 -8.25 -8.14 0.16
N ALA A 36 -9.42 -8.79 0.21
CA ALA A 36 -10.45 -8.67 -0.83
C ALA A 36 -11.08 -7.27 -0.90
N ASP A 37 -10.94 -6.47 0.17
CA ASP A 37 -11.43 -5.09 0.20
C ASP A 37 -10.43 -4.09 -0.40
N LEU A 38 -9.22 -4.53 -0.71
CA LEU A 38 -8.14 -3.70 -1.24
C LEU A 38 -8.26 -3.51 -2.76
N LEU A 39 -7.68 -2.41 -3.23
CA LEU A 39 -7.53 -2.19 -4.67
C LEU A 39 -6.59 -3.27 -5.26
N PRO A 40 -6.87 -3.72 -6.50
CA PRO A 40 -5.97 -4.62 -7.21
C PRO A 40 -4.55 -4.05 -7.28
N GLY A 41 -3.55 -4.91 -7.06
CA GLY A 41 -2.13 -4.54 -7.14
C GLY A 41 -1.52 -4.00 -5.83
N ILE A 42 -2.33 -3.81 -4.78
CA ILE A 42 -1.79 -3.57 -3.44
C ILE A 42 -1.12 -4.85 -2.93
N LYS A 43 0.10 -4.71 -2.40
CA LYS A 43 0.83 -5.83 -1.80
C LYS A 43 0.60 -5.86 -0.30
N MET A 44 0.38 -7.05 0.24
CA MET A 44 0.40 -7.24 1.69
C MET A 44 1.82 -7.03 2.21
N GLY A 45 1.94 -6.18 3.22
CA GLY A 45 3.18 -5.90 3.90
C GLY A 45 3.62 -7.07 4.76
N GLY A 46 4.88 -7.00 5.19
CA GLY A 46 5.51 -8.00 6.04
C GLY A 46 6.96 -7.62 6.25
N ALA A 47 7.63 -8.23 7.22
CA ALA A 47 9.00 -7.87 7.59
C ALA A 47 9.93 -7.75 6.38
N LYS A 48 9.90 -8.74 5.48
CA LYS A 48 10.70 -8.76 4.24
C LYS A 48 10.28 -7.70 3.22
N VAL A 49 9.01 -7.64 2.84
CA VAL A 49 8.52 -6.74 1.79
C VAL A 49 8.72 -5.28 2.19
N THR A 50 8.44 -4.96 3.45
CA THR A 50 8.58 -3.61 3.98
C THR A 50 10.05 -3.23 4.15
N SER A 51 10.91 -4.12 4.66
CA SER A 51 12.34 -3.83 4.81
C SER A 51 13.03 -3.64 3.46
N GLU A 52 12.75 -4.50 2.47
CA GLU A 52 13.27 -4.37 1.10
C GLU A 52 12.81 -3.06 0.44
N ALA A 53 11.62 -2.55 0.77
CA ALA A 53 11.16 -1.27 0.24
C ALA A 53 11.85 -0.07 0.92
N LEU A 54 12.02 -0.13 2.25
CA LEU A 54 12.54 0.99 3.04
C LEU A 54 14.08 1.13 2.94
N PHE A 55 14.80 0.02 2.84
CA PHE A 55 16.26 -0.01 2.96
C PHE A 55 17.00 -0.25 1.64
N LYS A 56 16.32 -0.10 0.50
CA LYS A 56 16.98 -0.10 -0.82
C LYS A 56 17.99 1.03 -0.92
N ASP A 57 19.06 0.81 -1.67
CA ASP A 57 20.06 1.84 -1.97
C ASP A 57 19.39 3.10 -2.54
N ASN A 58 19.87 4.26 -2.09
CA ASN A 58 19.36 5.57 -2.48
C ASN A 58 17.87 5.83 -2.15
N THR A 59 17.29 5.09 -1.20
CA THR A 59 15.92 5.35 -0.72
C THR A 59 15.88 6.56 0.21
N LYS A 60 14.96 7.48 -0.04
CA LYS A 60 14.59 8.54 0.91
C LYS A 60 13.18 8.27 1.41
N THR A 61 13.02 8.26 2.73
CA THR A 61 11.71 8.05 3.35
C THR A 61 11.08 9.41 3.65
N MET A 62 9.83 9.59 3.26
CA MET A 62 9.00 10.73 3.63
C MET A 62 7.81 10.22 4.44
N THR A 63 7.45 10.93 5.49
CA THR A 63 6.32 10.60 6.37
C THR A 63 5.37 11.79 6.44
N TRP A 64 4.07 11.52 6.61
CA TRP A 64 3.01 12.52 6.73
C TRP A 64 2.10 12.20 7.92
#